data_AF-A0A2M7J7D3-F1
#
_entry.id   AF-A0A2M7J7D3-F1
#
_cell.length_a   1.000
_cell.length_b   1.000
_cell.length_c   1.000
_cell.angle_alpha   90.00
_cell.angle_beta   90.00
_cell.angle_gamma   90.00
#
_symmetry.space_group_name_H-M   'P 1'
#
loop_
_entity.id
_entity.type
_entity.pdbx_description
1 polymer ?
#
loop_
_entity_poly.entity_id
_entity_poly.type
_entity_poly.pdbx_seq_one_letter_code
_entity_poly.pdbx_strand_id
1 'polypeptide(L)'
;FSFALGGIVLTLITNILYGVRITDEPTGYKVFRADVLKSLFLCSMGFEFCPEVTAKIIKKGVKIHEVPISYSPRKIYQGKKIRFRDGIIAIWTLLKYRFS
;
A
#
# COMPACT_ATOMS: atom_id res chain seq x y z
N PHE A 1 -3.07 18.15 5.01
CA PHE A 1 -1.61 17.95 5.10
C PHE A 1 -1.22 16.63 5.75
N SER A 2 -1.65 16.31 6.98
CA SER A 2 -1.15 15.12 7.71
C SER A 2 -1.29 13.77 6.99
N PHE A 3 -2.35 13.55 6.21
CA PHE A 3 -2.55 12.28 5.48
C PHE A 3 -1.65 12.12 4.26
N ALA A 4 -1.35 13.21 3.55
CA ALA A 4 -0.44 13.15 2.39
C ALA A 4 0.98 12.82 2.86
N LEU A 5 1.40 13.42 3.97
CA LEU A 5 2.67 13.10 4.61
C LEU A 5 2.71 11.63 5.08
N GLY A 6 1.63 11.13 5.66
CA GLY A 6 1.53 9.71 6.03
C GLY A 6 1.70 8.76 4.85
N GLY A 7 1.15 9.10 3.68
CA GLY A 7 1.33 8.29 2.48
C GLY A 7 2.76 8.32 1.92
N ILE A 8 3.41 9.49 1.96
CA ILE A 8 4.82 9.63 1.60
C ILE A 8 5.71 8.80 2.52
N VAL A 9 5.47 8.85 3.83
CA VAL A 9 6.23 8.05 4.83
C VAL A 9 6.04 6.55 4.58
N LEU A 10 4.82 6.08 4.36
CA LEU A 10 4.55 4.68 4.09
C LEU A 10 5.22 4.20 2.79
N THR A 11 5.18 5.04 1.76
CA THR A 11 5.85 4.79 0.48
C THR A 11 7.36 4.72 0.64
N LEU A 12 7.95 5.64 1.40
CA LEU A 12 9.38 5.64 1.71
C LEU A 12 9.80 4.36 2.43
N ILE A 13 9.04 3.95 3.46
CA ILE A 13 9.29 2.71 4.20
C ILE A 13 9.22 1.50 3.25
N THR A 14 8.22 1.46 2.37
CA THR A 14 8.07 0.37 1.38
C THR A 14 9.27 0.31 0.44
N ASN A 15 9.69 1.46 -0.10
CA ASN A 15 10.85 1.56 -1.00
C ASN A 15 12.13 1.09 -0.31
N ILE A 16 12.35 1.47 0.96
CA ILE A 16 13.53 1.06 1.74
C ILE A 16 13.49 -0.44 2.04
N LEU A 17 12.35 -0.97 2.51
CA LEU A 17 12.25 -2.36 2.93
C LEU A 17 12.37 -3.34 1.75
N TYR A 18 11.76 -3.00 0.62
CA TYR A 18 11.65 -3.90 -0.53
C TYR A 18 12.57 -3.54 -1.70
N GLY A 19 13.34 -2.44 -1.59
CA GLY A 19 14.28 -2.03 -2.63
C GLY A 19 13.61 -1.59 -3.93
N VAL A 20 12.37 -1.09 -3.84
CA VAL A 20 11.58 -0.63 -4.99
C VAL A 20 11.53 0.89 -5.08
N ARG A 21 11.04 1.41 -6.20
CA ARG A 21 10.83 2.85 -6.43
C ARG A 21 9.41 3.08 -6.91
N ILE A 22 8.49 3.10 -5.95
CA ILE A 22 7.10 3.52 -6.18
C ILE A 22 6.87 4.91 -5.59
N THR A 23 5.95 5.66 -6.19
CA THR A 23 5.59 7.03 -5.81
C THR A 23 4.39 7.12 -4.87
N ASP A 24 3.45 6.15 -4.93
CA ASP A 24 2.28 6.09 -4.04
C ASP A 24 1.89 4.65 -3.69
N GLU A 25 2.38 4.15 -2.56
CA GLU A 25 2.00 2.83 -2.05
C GLU A 25 0.53 2.74 -1.59
N PRO A 26 0.02 3.65 -0.74
CA PRO A 26 -1.34 3.58 -0.21
C PRO A 26 -2.41 4.08 -1.19
N THR A 27 -2.14 3.99 -2.49
CA THR A 27 -3.13 4.28 -3.53
C THR A 27 -4.35 3.35 -3.40
N GLY A 28 -5.54 3.93 -3.56
CA GLY A 28 -6.79 3.18 -3.61
C GLY A 28 -7.03 2.51 -4.98
N TYR A 29 -6.23 2.82 -5.99
CA TYR A 29 -6.38 2.27 -7.34
C TYR A 29 -5.22 1.34 -7.66
N LYS A 30 -5.47 0.04 -7.61
CA LYS A 30 -4.53 -1.00 -8.03
C LYS A 30 -5.22 -1.95 -8.99
N VAL A 31 -4.57 -2.24 -10.11
CA VAL A 31 -5.04 -3.19 -11.11
C VAL A 31 -4.07 -4.36 -11.13
N PHE A 32 -4.60 -5.57 -11.11
CA PHE A 32 -3.81 -6.80 -11.08
C PHE A 32 -4.26 -7.71 -12.21
N ARG A 33 -3.31 -8.46 -12.77
CA ARG A 33 -3.69 -9.64 -13.55
C ARG A 33 -4.31 -10.67 -12.60
N ALA A 34 -5.38 -11.31 -13.03
CA ALA A 34 -6.16 -12.21 -12.18
C ALA A 34 -5.36 -13.43 -11.71
N ASP A 35 -4.50 -13.98 -12.58
CA ASP A 35 -3.58 -15.09 -12.25
C ASP A 35 -2.60 -14.70 -11.14
N VAL A 36 -2.01 -13.51 -11.24
CA VAL A 36 -1.09 -12.98 -10.21
C VAL A 36 -1.82 -12.85 -8.88
N LEU A 37 -2.97 -12.19 -8.85
CA LEU A 37 -3.71 -11.94 -7.60
C LEU A 37 -4.17 -13.24 -6.94
N LYS A 38 -4.72 -14.18 -7.71
CA LYS A 38 -5.17 -15.50 -7.21
C LYS A 38 -4.05 -16.35 -6.66
N SER A 39 -2.82 -16.13 -7.11
CA SER A 39 -1.64 -16.84 -6.62
C SER A 39 -1.14 -16.33 -5.27
N LEU A 40 -1.72 -15.25 -4.73
CA LEU A 40 -1.37 -14.68 -3.43
C LEU A 40 -2.33 -15.18 -2.36
N PHE A 41 -1.79 -15.74 -1.27
CA PHE A 41 -2.57 -15.99 -0.06
C PHE A 41 -2.71 -14.68 0.69
N LEU A 42 -3.86 -14.01 0.60
CA LEU A 42 -4.11 -12.72 1.26
C LEU A 42 -4.95 -12.95 2.52
N CYS A 43 -4.55 -12.34 3.64
CA CYS A 43 -5.22 -12.53 4.94
C CYS A 43 -5.80 -11.23 5.51
N SER A 44 -5.41 -10.08 4.97
CA SER A 44 -5.85 -8.76 5.46
C SER A 44 -7.31 -8.48 5.12
N MET A 45 -8.01 -7.80 6.02
CA MET A 45 -9.44 -7.48 5.89
C MET A 45 -9.72 -5.97 5.88
N GLY A 46 -8.69 -5.14 6.11
CA GLY A 46 -8.79 -3.69 6.18
C GLY A 46 -7.81 -2.96 5.27
N PHE A 47 -7.34 -1.80 5.74
CA PHE A 47 -6.39 -0.95 5.01
C PHE A 47 -5.05 -1.64 4.78
N GLU A 48 -4.71 -2.60 5.64
CA GLU A 48 -3.50 -3.40 5.56
C GLU A 48 -3.45 -4.37 4.37
N PHE A 49 -4.55 -4.50 3.63
CA PHE A 49 -4.55 -5.16 2.33
C PHE A 49 -3.56 -4.52 1.35
N CYS A 50 -3.53 -3.18 1.25
CA CYS A 50 -2.63 -2.47 0.35
C CYS A 50 -1.14 -2.84 0.58
N PRO A 51 -0.61 -2.69 1.80
CA PRO A 51 0.78 -3.07 2.07
C PRO A 51 1.03 -4.57 1.95
N GLU A 52 0.06 -5.43 2.31
CA GLU A 52 0.21 -6.89 2.14
C GLU A 52 0.36 -7.28 0.66
N VAL A 53 -0.55 -6.81 -0.20
CA VAL A 53 -0.54 -7.18 -1.61
C VAL A 53 0.71 -6.62 -2.30
N THR A 54 1.09 -5.38 -2.00
CA THR A 54 2.33 -4.76 -2.52
C THR A 54 3.55 -5.58 -2.10
N ALA A 55 3.70 -5.90 -0.81
CA ALA A 55 4.81 -6.70 -0.28
C ALA A 55 4.92 -8.05 -0.98
N LYS A 56 3.81 -8.78 -1.11
CA LYS A 56 3.80 -10.13 -1.69
C LYS A 56 4.06 -10.13 -3.19
N ILE A 57 3.57 -9.13 -3.92
CA ILE A 57 3.85 -8.94 -5.36
C ILE A 57 5.34 -8.70 -5.58
N ILE A 58 5.95 -7.80 -4.79
CA ILE A 58 7.38 -7.50 -4.93
C ILE A 58 8.23 -8.74 -4.61
N LYS A 59 7.88 -9.50 -3.56
CA LYS A 59 8.57 -10.75 -3.21
C LYS A 59 8.45 -11.83 -4.29
N LYS A 60 7.36 -11.82 -5.07
CA LYS A 60 7.21 -12.70 -6.25
C LYS A 60 7.97 -12.21 -7.48
N GLY A 61 8.68 -11.08 -7.41
CA GLY A 61 9.43 -10.52 -8.55
C GLY A 61 8.53 -9.91 -9.62
N VAL A 62 7.26 -9.65 -9.32
CA VAL A 62 6.33 -9.02 -10.25
C VAL A 62 6.61 -7.51 -10.28
N LYS A 63 6.85 -6.96 -11.47
CA LYS A 63 7.09 -5.53 -11.65
C LYS A 63 5.81 -4.73 -11.46
N ILE A 64 5.91 -3.63 -10.72
CA ILE A 64 4.83 -2.66 -10.53
C ILE A 64 5.04 -1.52 -11.54
N HIS A 65 3.98 -1.15 -12.24
CA HIS A 65 3.95 -0.01 -13.14
C HIS A 65 2.98 1.04 -12.62
N GLU A 66 3.44 2.28 -12.54
CA GLU A 66 2.64 3.41 -12.06
C GLU A 66 2.07 4.17 -13.26
N VAL A 67 0.76 4.42 -13.21
CA VAL A 67 0.04 5.23 -14.19
C VAL A 67 -0.46 6.49 -13.48
N PRO A 68 -0.12 7.70 -13.96
CA PRO A 68 -0.54 8.93 -13.30
C PRO A 68 -2.05 9.09 -13.37
N ILE A 69 -2.66 9.51 -12.26
CA ILE A 69 -4.10 9.78 -12.16
C ILE A 69 -4.34 11.16 -11.53
N SER A 70 -5.47 11.78 -11.88
CA SER A 70 -5.98 12.95 -11.18
C SER A 70 -6.86 12.49 -10.01
N TYR A 71 -6.48 12.84 -8.78
CA TYR A 71 -7.21 12.46 -7.58
C TYR A 71 -7.58 13.68 -6.73
N SER A 72 -8.86 13.76 -6.35
CA SER A 72 -9.38 14.78 -5.44
C SER A 72 -9.69 14.15 -4.07
N PRO A 73 -8.82 14.33 -3.05
CA PRO A 73 -9.01 13.69 -1.77
C PRO A 73 -10.20 14.26 -1.00
N ARG A 74 -11.00 13.37 -0.40
CA ARG A 74 -12.03 13.77 0.56
C ARG A 74 -11.39 14.39 1.81
N LYS A 75 -12.00 15.46 2.31
CA LYS A 75 -11.65 16.09 3.58
C LYS A 75 -12.18 15.26 4.75
N ILE A 76 -11.62 15.48 5.95
CA ILE A 76 -11.96 14.71 7.16
C ILE A 76 -13.47 14.79 7.46
N TYR A 77 -14.05 16.00 7.39
CA TYR A 77 -15.47 16.24 7.63
C TYR A 77 -16.39 15.61 6.56
N GLN A 78 -15.85 15.19 5.41
CA GLN A 78 -16.59 14.46 4.37
C GLN A 78 -16.58 12.94 4.61
N GLY A 79 -16.31 12.51 5.85
CA GLY A 79 -16.31 11.10 6.25
C GLY A 79 -15.11 10.32 5.75
N LYS A 80 -13.88 10.89 5.86
CA LYS A 80 -12.66 10.14 5.56
C LYS A 80 -12.50 9.00 6.57
N LYS A 81 -12.50 7.75 6.08
CA LYS A 81 -12.51 6.55 6.93
C LYS A 81 -11.14 6.17 7.50
N ILE A 82 -10.04 6.66 6.90
CA ILE A 82 -8.67 6.36 7.32
C ILE A 82 -8.32 7.10 8.61
N ARG A 83 -7.77 6.37 9.57
CA ARG A 83 -7.29 6.86 10.88
C ARG A 83 -5.78 6.66 10.98
N PHE A 84 -5.14 7.38 11.91
CA PHE A 84 -3.70 7.25 12.16
C PHE A 84 -3.28 5.82 12.54
N ARG A 85 -4.13 5.12 13.30
CA ARG A 85 -3.92 3.71 13.68
C ARG A 85 -3.76 2.79 12.46
N ASP A 86 -4.49 3.06 11.38
CA ASP A 86 -4.40 2.26 10.15
C ASP A 86 -3.01 2.39 9.50
N GLY A 87 -2.37 3.57 9.63
CA GLY A 87 -1.00 3.79 9.18
C GLY A 87 0.03 2.96 9.97
N ILE A 88 -0.14 2.84 11.30
CA ILE A 88 0.73 2.00 12.13
C ILE A 88 0.56 0.52 11.76
N ILE A 89 -0.68 0.07 11.58
CA ILE A 89 -0.98 -1.30 11.15
C ILE A 89 -0.35 -1.56 9.78
N ALA A 90 -0.45 -0.61 8.84
CA ALA A 90 0.16 -0.74 7.52
C ALA A 90 1.69 -0.92 7.58
N ILE A 91 2.38 -0.10 8.39
CA ILE A 91 3.83 -0.22 8.60
C ILE A 91 4.18 -1.57 9.23
N TRP A 92 3.43 -2.01 10.24
CA TRP A 92 3.62 -3.32 10.86
C TRP A 92 3.44 -4.45 9.86
N THR A 93 2.43 -4.37 9.00
CA THR A 93 2.17 -5.35 7.94
C THR A 93 3.33 -5.43 6.93
N LEU A 94 3.88 -4.28 6.50
CA LEU A 94 5.07 -4.25 5.63
C LEU A 94 6.26 -4.93 6.29
N LEU A 95 6.52 -4.67 7.57
CA LEU A 95 7.61 -5.29 8.33
C LEU A 95 7.39 -6.80 8.49
N LYS A 96 6.18 -7.20 8.91
CA LYS A 96 5.81 -8.61 9.09
C LYS A 96 6.06 -9.42 7.82
N TYR A 97 5.59 -8.95 6.66
CA TYR A 97 5.76 -9.69 5.39
C TYR A 97 7.17 -9.59 4.79
N ARG A 98 8.00 -8.64 5.25
CA ARG A 98 9.39 -8.52 4.81
C ARG A 98 10.28 -9.60 5.42
N PHE A 99 10.01 -9.95 6.68
CA PHE A 99 10.81 -10.90 7.48
C PHE A 99 10.18 -12.29 7.61
N SER A 100 8.89 -12.44 7.30
CA SER A 100 8.25 -13.74 7.04
C SER A 100 8.58 -14.24 5.64
#